data_AF-A0A3N6DT01-F1
#
_entry.id   AF-A0A3N6DT01-F1
#
_cell.length_a   1.000
_cell.length_b   1.000
_cell.length_c   1.000
_cell.angle_alpha   90.00
_cell.angle_beta   90.00
_cell.angle_gamma   90.00
#
_symmetry.space_group_name_H-M   'P 1'
#
loop_
_entity.id
_entity.type
_entity.pdbx_description
1 polymer ?
#
loop_
_entity_poly.entity_id
_entity_poly.type
_entity_poly.pdbx_seq_one_letter_code
_entity_poly.pdbx_strand_id
1 'polypeptide(L)'
;MPPHHTVLRSRDCTGHVLLDWEPVAGALGYLVHRADQYEGPYAPLHVTGVPRPPYADTHVEAGHGYWYRIAPWTARGTQPPLPDTVRGCALARGSRPAAVRVAVDVGDPRAVHVTGDGARALVKATADRREGAFEVLLVNTAPDRTGSAPVPLLERHATVEVSGLEPGARYRVHAGDPAREHNLRVGDDGVVHTSLVLPMPGVRTLRLTRA
;
A
#
# COMPACT_ATOMS: atom_id res chain seq x y z
N MET A 1 22.53 23.98 9.72
CA MET A 1 21.82 23.05 8.82
C MET A 1 20.58 23.77 8.30
N PRO A 2 20.27 23.74 6.99
CA PRO A 2 18.93 24.13 6.58
C PRO A 2 17.94 23.11 7.16
N PRO A 3 16.73 23.53 7.59
CA PRO A 3 15.72 22.58 8.04
C PRO A 3 15.38 21.63 6.89
N HIS A 4 15.26 20.34 7.17
CA HIS A 4 14.66 19.40 6.24
C HIS A 4 13.19 19.79 6.11
N HIS A 5 12.77 20.31 4.95
CA HIS A 5 11.39 20.68 4.72
C HIS A 5 10.56 19.39 4.68
N THR A 6 9.85 19.08 5.76
CA THR A 6 8.96 17.93 5.88
C THR A 6 7.77 18.09 4.92
N VAL A 7 7.91 17.63 3.68
CA VAL A 7 6.87 17.82 2.66
C VAL A 7 5.72 16.83 2.86
N LEU A 8 4.53 17.32 3.17
CA LEU A 8 3.29 16.54 3.09
C LEU A 8 2.86 16.46 1.62
N ARG A 9 2.52 15.26 1.17
CA ARG A 9 2.08 14.98 -0.20
C ARG A 9 0.79 14.17 -0.18
N SER A 10 -0.07 14.41 -1.17
CA SER A 10 -1.27 13.60 -1.42
C SER A 10 -1.22 12.96 -2.80
N ARG A 11 -1.98 11.88 -2.96
CA ARG A 11 -2.27 11.26 -4.26
C ARG A 11 -3.71 10.77 -4.29
N ASP A 12 -4.39 11.13 -5.36
CA ASP A 12 -5.76 10.72 -5.64
C ASP A 12 -5.76 9.25 -6.13
N CYS A 13 -6.39 8.37 -5.35
CA CYS A 13 -6.45 6.94 -5.62
C CYS A 13 -7.88 6.43 -5.69
N THR A 14 -8.06 5.22 -6.23
CA THR A 14 -9.41 4.64 -6.37
C THR A 14 -9.98 4.35 -4.98
N GLY A 15 -11.03 5.09 -4.62
CA GLY A 15 -11.71 5.00 -3.32
C GLY A 15 -10.95 5.50 -2.10
N HIS A 16 -9.79 6.14 -2.25
CA HIS A 16 -9.05 6.70 -1.12
C HIS A 16 -8.14 7.86 -1.53
N VAL A 17 -7.73 8.67 -0.56
CA VAL A 17 -6.62 9.62 -0.71
C VAL A 17 -5.40 9.03 0.01
N LEU A 18 -4.29 8.88 -0.70
CA LEU A 18 -3.02 8.46 -0.13
C LEU A 18 -2.24 9.70 0.32
N LEU A 19 -1.89 9.76 1.60
CA LEU A 19 -1.08 10.80 2.21
C LEU A 19 0.29 10.23 2.57
N ASP A 20 1.35 10.92 2.19
CA ASP A 20 2.72 10.57 2.52
C ASP A 20 3.49 11.80 2.99
N TRP A 21 4.37 11.62 3.96
CA TRP A 21 5.16 12.70 4.54
C TRP A 21 6.48 12.16 5.07
N GLU A 22 7.45 13.03 5.25
CA GLU A 22 8.72 12.66 5.87
C GLU A 22 8.52 12.43 7.39
N PRO A 23 9.04 11.32 7.95
CA PRO A 23 8.98 11.12 9.39
C PRO A 23 9.72 12.23 10.17
N VAL A 24 9.04 12.82 11.14
CA VAL A 24 9.58 13.81 12.07
C VAL A 24 10.33 13.09 13.20
N ALA A 25 11.58 13.50 13.46
CA ALA A 25 12.39 12.93 14.53
C ALA A 25 11.71 13.10 15.91
N GLY A 26 11.64 12.03 16.68
CA GLY A 26 10.99 12.02 18.00
C GLY A 26 9.46 11.93 17.97
N ALA A 27 8.83 11.83 16.79
CA ALA A 27 7.41 11.55 16.68
C ALA A 27 7.11 10.09 17.09
N LEU A 28 6.13 9.93 17.98
CA LEU A 28 5.54 8.66 18.40
C LEU A 28 4.39 8.24 17.46
N GLY A 29 3.80 9.21 16.76
CA GLY A 29 2.75 9.02 15.76
C GLY A 29 2.32 10.36 15.17
N TYR A 30 1.23 10.35 14.42
CA TYR A 30 0.74 11.52 13.68
C TYR A 30 -0.79 11.59 13.74
N LEU A 31 -1.33 12.76 14.03
CA LEU A 31 -2.75 13.05 13.88
C LEU A 31 -3.01 13.54 12.47
N VAL A 32 -3.82 12.78 11.72
CA VAL A 32 -4.29 13.16 10.39
C VAL A 32 -5.55 13.97 10.55
N HIS A 33 -5.55 15.22 10.08
CA HIS A 33 -6.70 16.10 10.11
C HIS A 33 -7.27 16.28 8.71
N ARG A 34 -8.59 16.33 8.60
CA ARG A 34 -9.33 16.55 7.35
C ARG A 34 -10.31 17.71 7.49
N ALA A 35 -10.51 18.46 6.41
CA ALA A 35 -11.53 19.49 6.27
C ALA A 35 -12.15 19.46 4.86
N ASP A 36 -13.37 19.97 4.73
CA ASP A 36 -14.03 20.20 3.44
C ASP A 36 -13.54 21.49 2.74
N GLN A 37 -12.99 22.42 3.51
CA GLN A 37 -12.49 23.71 3.01
C GLN A 37 -11.03 23.90 3.39
N TYR A 38 -10.30 24.69 2.59
CA TYR A 38 -8.88 24.96 2.81
C TYR A 38 -8.59 25.60 4.17
N GLU A 39 -9.48 26.48 4.62
CA GLU A 39 -9.33 27.19 5.90
C GLU A 39 -9.85 26.38 7.10
N GLY A 40 -10.49 25.23 6.84
CA GLY A 40 -11.09 24.38 7.87
C GLY A 40 -12.60 24.57 8.01
N PRO A 41 -13.19 24.15 9.14
CA PRO A 41 -12.52 23.59 10.32
C PRO A 41 -11.90 22.22 10.04
N TYR A 42 -10.74 21.96 10.64
CA TYR A 42 -10.04 20.67 10.55
C TYR A 42 -10.41 19.78 11.73
N ALA A 43 -10.81 18.54 11.45
CA ALA A 43 -11.10 17.52 12.45
C ALA A 43 -10.14 16.33 12.33
N PRO A 44 -9.69 15.73 13.45
CA PRO A 44 -8.86 14.53 13.40
C PRO A 44 -9.68 13.33 12.86
N LEU A 45 -9.07 12.55 11.96
CA LEU A 45 -9.66 11.30 11.47
C LEU A 45 -9.56 10.16 12.47
N HIS A 46 -8.54 10.19 13.34
CA HIS A 46 -8.25 9.16 14.34
C HIS A 46 -7.82 9.79 15.67
N VAL A 47 -8.20 9.15 16.77
CA VAL A 47 -7.81 9.57 18.12
C VAL A 47 -6.44 9.01 18.52
N THR A 48 -6.12 7.77 18.10
CA THR A 48 -4.88 7.07 18.47
C THR A 48 -3.66 7.46 17.63
N GLY A 49 -3.89 8.19 16.52
CA GLY A 49 -2.86 8.60 15.58
C GLY A 49 -2.35 7.48 14.67
N VAL A 50 -1.77 7.87 13.54
CA VAL A 50 -1.09 7.00 12.59
C VAL A 50 0.36 6.84 13.04
N PRO A 51 0.89 5.62 13.20
CA PRO A 51 2.24 5.42 13.74
C PRO A 51 3.33 5.90 12.76
N ARG A 52 3.15 5.67 11.45
CA ARG A 52 4.12 6.04 10.41
C ARG A 52 3.43 6.29 9.07
N PRO A 53 4.01 7.13 8.19
CA PRO A 53 3.56 7.27 6.82
C PRO A 53 3.89 6.01 5.97
N PRO A 54 3.19 5.80 4.84
CA PRO A 54 2.03 6.57 4.37
C PRO A 54 0.72 6.17 5.06
N TYR A 55 -0.31 7.00 4.93
CA TYR A 55 -1.69 6.75 5.38
C TYR A 55 -2.68 6.85 4.21
N ALA A 56 -3.70 6.00 4.19
CA ALA A 56 -4.79 6.07 3.23
C ALA A 56 -6.08 6.44 3.95
N ASP A 57 -6.68 7.59 3.60
CA ASP A 57 -8.03 7.94 4.03
C ASP A 57 -9.03 7.23 3.12
N THR A 58 -9.69 6.19 3.62
CA THR A 58 -10.62 5.34 2.85
C THR A 58 -12.10 5.65 3.13
N HIS A 59 -12.38 6.68 3.93
CA HIS A 59 -13.73 7.14 4.28
C HIS A 59 -14.14 8.39 3.50
N VAL A 60 -13.41 8.68 2.42
CA VAL A 60 -13.69 9.79 1.50
C VAL A 60 -14.71 9.38 0.46
N GLU A 61 -15.53 10.35 0.06
CA GLU A 61 -16.41 10.22 -1.09
C GLU A 61 -15.61 10.45 -2.38
N ALA A 62 -15.86 9.60 -3.39
CA ALA A 62 -15.21 9.75 -4.68
C ALA A 62 -15.70 11.04 -5.38
N GLY A 63 -14.77 11.81 -5.94
CA GLY A 63 -15.07 13.10 -6.58
C GLY A 63 -15.21 14.27 -5.60
N HIS A 64 -15.29 14.02 -4.29
CA HIS A 64 -15.32 15.08 -3.28
C HIS A 64 -13.91 15.45 -2.84
N GLY A 65 -13.60 16.73 -2.91
CA GLY A 65 -12.29 17.27 -2.53
C GLY A 65 -12.20 17.54 -1.04
N TYR A 66 -11.18 16.97 -0.40
CA TYR A 66 -10.84 17.21 0.99
C TYR A 66 -9.46 17.87 1.12
N TRP A 67 -9.24 18.54 2.24
CA TRP A 67 -7.97 19.16 2.60
C TRP A 67 -7.39 18.48 3.83
N TYR A 68 -6.06 18.26 3.83
CA TYR A 68 -5.37 17.51 4.86
C TYR A 68 -4.22 18.29 5.49
N ARG A 69 -4.08 18.10 6.79
CA ARG A 69 -2.94 18.53 7.61
C ARG A 69 -2.49 17.40 8.52
N ILE A 70 -1.20 17.29 8.75
CA ILE A 70 -0.60 16.26 9.60
C ILE A 70 0.05 16.92 10.80
N ALA A 71 -0.31 16.52 12.02
CA ALA A 71 0.32 17.00 13.24
C ALA A 71 1.13 15.86 13.89
N PRO A 72 2.45 16.01 14.08
CA PRO A 72 3.24 15.04 14.83
C PRO A 72 2.79 14.97 16.29
N TRP A 73 2.74 13.77 16.84
CA TRP A 73 2.54 13.52 18.26
C TRP A 73 3.85 13.03 18.87
N THR A 74 4.31 13.70 19.93
CA THR A 74 5.57 13.37 20.63
C THR A 74 5.32 13.15 22.12
N ALA A 75 6.36 12.79 22.87
CA ALA A 75 6.30 12.74 24.35
C ALA A 75 5.91 14.09 24.99
N ARG A 76 6.04 15.22 24.27
CA ARG A 76 5.63 16.56 24.71
C ARG A 76 4.17 16.89 24.32
N GLY A 77 3.42 15.93 23.79
CA GLY A 77 2.07 16.12 23.27
C GLY A 77 2.03 16.43 21.78
N THR A 78 0.86 16.83 21.30
CA THR A 78 0.62 17.19 19.90
C THR A 78 1.41 18.44 19.54
N GLN A 79 2.20 18.34 18.48
CA GLN A 79 2.97 19.46 17.94
C GLN A 79 2.14 20.20 16.88
N PRO A 80 2.52 21.44 16.50
CA PRO A 80 1.91 22.12 15.37
C PRO A 80 1.92 21.25 14.11
N PRO A 81 0.90 21.37 13.23
CA PRO A 81 0.90 20.67 11.96
C PRO A 81 2.14 20.97 11.13
N LEU A 82 2.50 20.03 10.25
CA LEU A 82 3.44 20.25 9.16
C LEU A 82 3.00 21.49 8.35
N PRO A 83 3.95 22.26 7.79
CA PRO A 83 3.65 23.55 7.16
C PRO A 83 2.73 23.42 5.94
N ASP A 84 2.80 22.28 5.25
CA ASP A 84 2.04 22.04 4.04
C ASP A 84 0.60 21.61 4.34
N THR A 85 -0.33 22.18 3.57
CA THR A 85 -1.70 21.72 3.46
C THR A 85 -1.90 21.16 2.06
N VAL A 86 -2.38 19.91 1.96
CA VAL A 86 -2.58 19.25 0.66
C VAL A 86 -4.05 18.99 0.40
N ARG A 87 -4.45 19.08 -0.86
CA ARG A 87 -5.77 18.65 -1.33
C ARG A 87 -5.72 17.19 -1.75
N GLY A 88 -6.79 16.44 -1.52
CA GLY A 88 -6.99 15.11 -2.09
C GLY A 88 -8.43 14.88 -2.51
N CYS A 89 -8.63 14.06 -3.53
CA CYS A 89 -9.94 13.70 -4.07
C CYS A 89 -9.90 12.24 -4.49
N ALA A 90 -10.65 11.37 -3.82
CA ALA A 90 -10.68 9.97 -4.24
C ALA A 90 -11.29 9.82 -5.63
N LEU A 91 -10.73 8.91 -6.41
CA LEU A 91 -11.23 8.57 -7.73
C LEU A 91 -12.37 7.57 -7.63
N ALA A 92 -13.35 7.72 -8.51
CA ALA A 92 -14.43 6.76 -8.65
C ALA A 92 -13.90 5.43 -9.22
N ARG A 93 -14.66 4.34 -9.02
CA ARG A 93 -14.33 3.05 -9.62
C ARG A 93 -14.32 3.18 -11.13
N GLY A 94 -13.28 2.65 -11.78
CA GLY A 94 -13.14 2.68 -13.23
C GLY A 94 -12.51 3.96 -13.80
N SER A 95 -12.29 5.01 -12.99
CA SER A 95 -11.58 6.22 -13.45
C SER A 95 -10.13 5.94 -13.87
N ARG A 96 -9.47 4.98 -13.21
CA ARG A 96 -8.21 4.38 -13.62
C ARG A 96 -8.05 2.98 -13.02
N PRO A 97 -7.18 2.13 -13.57
CA PRO A 97 -6.88 0.84 -12.96
C PRO A 97 -6.40 0.99 -11.51
N ALA A 98 -7.05 0.30 -10.58
CA ALA A 98 -6.63 0.19 -9.19
C ALA A 98 -5.50 -0.84 -9.06
N ALA A 99 -4.40 -0.59 -9.78
CA ALA A 99 -3.30 -1.51 -9.96
C ALA A 99 -2.20 -1.30 -8.92
N VAL A 100 -1.68 -2.40 -8.39
CA VAL A 100 -0.51 -2.44 -7.50
C VAL A 100 0.54 -3.37 -8.12
N ARG A 101 1.81 -2.97 -8.05
CA ARG A 101 2.94 -3.81 -8.46
C ARG A 101 3.72 -4.21 -7.21
N VAL A 102 4.07 -5.48 -7.13
CA VAL A 102 4.94 -6.05 -6.10
C VAL A 102 6.15 -6.63 -6.81
N ALA A 103 7.33 -6.11 -6.56
CA ALA A 103 8.58 -6.63 -7.10
C ALA A 103 9.43 -7.19 -5.97
N VAL A 104 10.00 -8.37 -6.19
CA VAL A 104 10.88 -9.03 -5.23
C VAL A 104 11.91 -9.90 -5.95
N ASP A 105 13.15 -9.86 -5.45
CA ASP A 105 14.22 -10.73 -5.90
C ASP A 105 14.35 -11.95 -4.98
N VAL A 106 14.49 -13.15 -5.54
CA VAL A 106 14.61 -14.37 -4.72
C VAL A 106 15.94 -14.46 -3.95
N GLY A 107 16.94 -13.68 -4.34
CA GLY A 107 18.22 -13.51 -3.65
C GLY A 107 18.15 -12.54 -2.47
N ASP A 108 17.19 -11.61 -2.47
CA ASP A 108 16.91 -10.72 -1.34
C ASP A 108 15.38 -10.63 -1.02
N PRO A 109 14.82 -11.66 -0.37
CA PRO A 109 13.38 -11.71 -0.06
C PRO A 109 12.92 -10.61 0.90
N ARG A 110 13.83 -9.90 1.58
CA ARG A 110 13.49 -8.80 2.49
C ARG A 110 13.25 -7.50 1.76
N ALA A 111 13.79 -7.35 0.55
CA ALA A 111 13.65 -6.17 -0.28
C ALA A 111 12.38 -6.22 -1.16
N VAL A 112 11.21 -6.37 -0.55
CA VAL A 112 9.92 -6.35 -1.27
C VAL A 112 9.52 -4.90 -1.58
N HIS A 113 9.36 -4.60 -2.86
CA HIS A 113 8.99 -3.27 -3.35
C HIS A 113 7.52 -3.25 -3.77
N VAL A 114 6.70 -2.46 -3.10
CA VAL A 114 5.27 -2.28 -3.43
C VAL A 114 5.04 -0.88 -3.96
N THR A 115 4.46 -0.77 -5.15
CA THR A 115 4.15 0.51 -5.82
C THR A 115 2.75 0.51 -6.42
N GLY A 116 2.19 1.68 -6.69
CA GLY A 116 0.85 1.82 -7.29
C GLY A 116 -0.24 2.21 -6.30
N ASP A 117 -1.48 1.84 -6.61
CA ASP A 117 -2.69 2.30 -5.92
C ASP A 117 -2.83 1.66 -4.52
N GLY A 118 -2.64 2.47 -3.47
CA GLY A 118 -2.68 2.01 -2.09
C GLY A 118 -1.42 1.29 -1.61
N ALA A 119 -0.32 1.35 -2.35
CA ALA A 119 0.95 0.74 -1.94
C ALA A 119 1.40 1.23 -0.56
N ARG A 120 1.88 0.31 0.29
CA ARG A 120 2.39 0.51 1.66
C ARG A 120 1.35 0.96 2.70
N ALA A 121 0.31 1.69 2.29
CA ALA A 121 -0.79 2.11 3.18
C ALA A 121 -1.90 1.05 3.25
N LEU A 122 -2.39 0.59 2.09
CA LEU A 122 -3.42 -0.45 1.97
C LEU A 122 -2.80 -1.82 1.68
N VAL A 123 -1.98 -1.87 0.62
CA VAL A 123 -1.35 -3.10 0.16
C VAL A 123 0.07 -3.20 0.72
N LYS A 124 0.31 -4.28 1.45
CA LYS A 124 1.63 -4.67 1.95
C LYS A 124 1.97 -6.05 1.41
N ALA A 125 3.25 -6.30 1.21
CA ALA A 125 3.73 -7.59 0.77
C ALA A 125 5.00 -7.99 1.55
N THR A 126 5.15 -9.28 1.78
CA THR A 126 6.34 -9.89 2.38
C THR A 126 6.71 -11.12 1.58
N ALA A 127 7.98 -11.44 1.48
CA ALA A 127 8.45 -12.65 0.84
C ALA A 127 9.34 -13.47 1.77
N ASP A 128 9.34 -14.78 1.59
CA ASP A 128 10.15 -15.71 2.35
C ASP A 128 10.42 -17.00 1.55
N ARG A 129 11.45 -17.75 1.94
CA ARG A 129 11.74 -19.06 1.36
C ARG A 129 11.40 -20.13 2.39
N ARG A 130 10.45 -21.01 2.08
CA ARG A 130 9.95 -22.07 2.97
C ARG A 130 9.85 -23.39 2.23
N GLU A 131 10.43 -24.44 2.80
CA GLU A 131 10.22 -25.84 2.34
C GLU A 131 10.43 -26.03 0.83
N GLY A 132 11.53 -25.48 0.28
CA GLY A 132 11.85 -25.59 -1.15
C GLY A 132 10.98 -24.71 -2.08
N ALA A 133 10.12 -23.86 -1.53
CA ALA A 133 9.32 -22.90 -2.26
C ALA A 133 9.67 -21.45 -1.88
N PHE A 134 9.43 -20.55 -2.82
CA PHE A 134 9.46 -19.11 -2.60
C PHE A 134 8.04 -18.59 -2.48
N GLU A 135 7.72 -17.90 -1.39
CA GLU A 135 6.37 -17.41 -1.11
C GLU A 135 6.34 -15.89 -1.03
N VAL A 136 5.33 -15.28 -1.66
CA VAL A 136 5.02 -13.86 -1.55
C VAL A 136 3.60 -13.73 -0.97
N LEU A 137 3.50 -13.21 0.23
CA LEU A 137 2.24 -12.91 0.91
C LEU A 137 1.86 -11.46 0.62
N LEU A 138 0.65 -11.25 0.08
CA LEU A 138 0.07 -9.94 -0.16
C LEU A 138 -1.13 -9.75 0.77
N VAL A 139 -1.19 -8.59 1.42
CA VAL A 139 -2.28 -8.19 2.32
C VAL A 139 -2.83 -6.86 1.84
N ASN A 140 -4.16 -6.75 1.72
CA ASN A 140 -4.86 -5.50 1.49
C ASN A 140 -5.79 -5.23 2.67
N THR A 141 -5.41 -4.26 3.49
CA THR A 141 -6.14 -3.86 4.70
C THR A 141 -5.96 -2.36 4.92
N ALA A 142 -6.91 -1.72 5.59
CA ALA A 142 -6.84 -0.29 5.91
C ALA A 142 -6.99 -0.12 7.41
N PRO A 143 -6.06 0.56 8.09
CA PRO A 143 -6.16 0.77 9.54
C PRO A 143 -7.43 1.50 9.98
N ASP A 144 -8.00 2.33 9.10
CA ASP A 144 -9.24 3.05 9.35
C ASP A 144 -10.50 2.16 9.17
N ARG A 145 -10.36 0.94 8.64
CA ARG A 145 -11.44 -0.04 8.47
C ARG A 145 -11.16 -1.32 9.25
N THR A 146 -11.77 -1.45 10.43
CA THR A 146 -11.54 -2.58 11.35
C THR A 146 -12.48 -3.77 11.15
N GLY A 147 -13.47 -3.66 10.26
CA GLY A 147 -14.44 -4.72 9.96
C GLY A 147 -13.97 -5.73 8.91
N SER A 148 -14.65 -6.88 8.83
CA SER A 148 -14.41 -7.93 7.83
C SER A 148 -15.28 -7.80 6.57
N ALA A 149 -16.21 -6.84 6.54
CA ALA A 149 -17.11 -6.64 5.42
C ALA A 149 -16.33 -6.29 4.14
N PRO A 150 -16.59 -6.95 2.99
CA PRO A 150 -15.93 -6.63 1.74
C PRO A 150 -16.20 -5.18 1.30
N VAL A 151 -15.16 -4.53 0.79
CA VAL A 151 -15.22 -3.17 0.21
C VAL A 151 -14.76 -3.23 -1.24
N PRO A 152 -15.64 -3.55 -2.21
CA PRO A 152 -15.26 -3.75 -3.62
C PRO A 152 -14.58 -2.54 -4.29
N LEU A 153 -14.83 -1.33 -3.79
CA LEU A 153 -14.16 -0.11 -4.27
C LEU A 153 -12.66 -0.08 -3.95
N LEU A 154 -12.24 -0.78 -2.89
CA LEU A 154 -10.87 -0.84 -2.41
C LEU A 154 -10.14 -2.14 -2.81
N GLU A 155 -10.76 -2.96 -3.64
CA GLU A 155 -10.10 -4.09 -4.30
C GLU A 155 -8.94 -3.62 -5.19
N ARG A 156 -7.85 -4.38 -5.24
CA ARG A 156 -6.68 -4.08 -6.06
C ARG A 156 -6.36 -5.20 -7.01
N HIS A 157 -5.87 -4.84 -8.19
CA HIS A 157 -5.29 -5.77 -9.14
C HIS A 157 -3.78 -5.76 -8.92
N ALA A 158 -3.25 -6.84 -8.34
CA ALA A 158 -1.83 -6.96 -8.05
C ALA A 158 -1.11 -7.69 -9.18
N THR A 159 -0.03 -7.09 -9.67
CA THR A 159 0.97 -7.77 -10.50
C THR A 159 2.21 -8.02 -9.65
N VAL A 160 2.57 -9.29 -9.49
CA VAL A 160 3.75 -9.72 -8.75
C VAL A 160 4.85 -10.07 -9.75
N GLU A 161 6.01 -9.46 -9.58
CA GLU A 161 7.25 -9.69 -10.30
C GLU A 161 8.23 -10.38 -9.36
N VAL A 162 8.66 -11.58 -9.74
CA VAL A 162 9.69 -12.34 -9.02
C VAL A 162 10.91 -12.48 -9.92
N SER A 163 12.03 -11.90 -9.52
CA SER A 163 13.31 -11.92 -10.25
C SER A 163 14.34 -12.85 -9.59
N GLY A 164 15.44 -13.10 -10.29
CA GLY A 164 16.55 -13.93 -9.80
C GLY A 164 16.28 -15.44 -9.86
N LEU A 165 15.22 -15.85 -10.57
CA LEU A 165 14.93 -17.26 -10.82
C LEU A 165 15.95 -17.83 -11.82
N GLU A 166 16.20 -19.15 -11.74
CA GLU A 166 17.15 -19.80 -12.64
C GLU A 166 16.63 -19.74 -14.09
N PRO A 167 17.36 -19.11 -15.03
CA PRO A 167 16.94 -19.00 -16.42
C PRO A 167 16.68 -20.37 -17.05
N GLY A 168 15.58 -20.49 -17.79
CA GLY A 168 15.20 -21.74 -18.46
C GLY A 168 14.65 -22.85 -17.54
N ALA A 169 14.74 -22.71 -16.21
CA ALA A 169 14.11 -23.63 -15.28
C ALA A 169 12.58 -23.52 -15.33
N ARG A 170 11.90 -24.59 -14.88
CA ARG A 170 10.44 -24.63 -14.77
C ARG A 170 10.03 -24.42 -13.33
N TYR A 171 9.05 -23.56 -13.13
CA TYR A 171 8.45 -23.33 -11.83
C TYR A 171 6.94 -23.57 -11.93
N ARG A 172 6.41 -24.25 -10.92
CA ARG A 172 4.99 -24.32 -10.64
C ARG A 172 4.60 -23.09 -9.84
N VAL A 173 3.63 -22.34 -10.34
CA VAL A 173 3.16 -21.11 -9.70
C VAL A 173 1.73 -21.29 -9.21
N HIS A 174 1.50 -21.00 -7.93
CA HIS A 174 0.21 -21.09 -7.28
C HIS A 174 -0.14 -19.73 -6.65
N ALA A 175 -1.21 -19.10 -7.13
CA ALA A 175 -1.61 -17.74 -6.75
C ALA A 175 -2.91 -17.70 -5.92
N GLY A 176 -2.97 -18.50 -4.86
CA GLY A 176 -4.03 -18.48 -3.84
C GLY A 176 -5.37 -19.13 -4.20
N ASP A 177 -5.61 -19.46 -5.47
CA ASP A 177 -6.74 -20.27 -5.93
C ASP A 177 -6.20 -21.62 -6.44
N PRO A 178 -6.61 -22.78 -5.87
CA PRO A 178 -6.23 -24.11 -6.36
C PRO A 178 -6.50 -24.34 -7.84
N ALA A 179 -7.48 -23.65 -8.44
CA ALA A 179 -7.77 -23.77 -9.86
C ALA A 179 -6.82 -22.95 -10.76
N ARG A 180 -5.91 -22.14 -10.19
CA ARG A 180 -4.97 -21.27 -10.92
C ARG A 180 -3.51 -21.72 -10.81
N GLU A 181 -3.29 -23.01 -10.57
CA GLU A 181 -1.96 -23.60 -10.71
C GLU A 181 -1.58 -23.69 -12.20
N HIS A 182 -0.41 -23.16 -12.54
CA HIS A 182 0.13 -23.31 -13.88
C HIS A 182 1.65 -23.40 -13.84
N ASN A 183 2.20 -24.15 -14.79
CA ASN A 183 3.64 -24.25 -14.98
C ASN A 183 4.11 -23.09 -15.85
N LEU A 184 5.12 -22.38 -15.38
CA LEU A 184 5.78 -21.31 -16.13
C LEU A 184 7.24 -21.72 -16.39
N ARG A 185 7.65 -21.59 -17.64
CA ARG A 185 9.06 -21.61 -18.00
C ARG A 185 9.60 -20.20 -17.82
N VAL A 186 10.65 -20.07 -17.02
CA VAL A 186 11.29 -18.78 -16.80
C VAL A 186 12.02 -18.38 -18.07
N GLY A 187 11.83 -17.12 -18.49
CA GLY A 187 12.55 -16.54 -19.61
C GLY A 187 14.05 -16.47 -19.32
N ASP A 188 14.81 -16.05 -20.33
CA ASP A 188 16.27 -15.88 -20.19
C ASP A 188 16.63 -14.74 -19.21
N ASP A 189 15.66 -13.89 -18.88
CA ASP A 189 15.76 -12.79 -17.91
C ASP A 189 15.65 -13.24 -16.45
N GLY A 190 15.25 -14.49 -16.18
CA GLY A 190 15.10 -14.97 -14.80
C GLY A 190 13.88 -14.37 -14.08
N VAL A 191 12.88 -13.85 -14.81
CA VAL A 191 11.73 -13.13 -14.24
C VAL A 191 10.42 -13.86 -14.49
N VAL A 192 9.54 -13.83 -13.51
CA VAL A 192 8.14 -14.28 -13.62
C VAL A 192 7.19 -13.16 -13.20
N HIS A 193 6.17 -12.93 -14.02
CA HIS A 193 5.04 -12.06 -13.71
C HIS A 193 3.76 -12.87 -13.45
N THR A 194 3.02 -12.53 -12.40
CA THR A 194 1.70 -13.12 -12.13
C THR A 194 0.74 -12.04 -11.67
N SER A 195 -0.49 -12.07 -12.18
CA SER A 195 -1.53 -11.12 -11.77
C SER A 195 -2.64 -11.80 -10.97
N LEU A 196 -3.11 -11.13 -9.92
CA LEU A 196 -4.17 -11.62 -9.05
C LEU A 196 -5.08 -10.49 -8.57
N VAL A 197 -6.30 -10.84 -8.20
CA VAL A 197 -7.24 -9.93 -7.56
C VAL A 197 -7.05 -10.03 -6.05
N LEU A 198 -6.84 -8.87 -5.41
CA LEU A 198 -6.62 -8.73 -3.98
C LEU A 198 -7.82 -7.99 -3.34
N PRO A 199 -8.76 -8.72 -2.71
CA PRO A 199 -9.96 -8.12 -2.11
C PRO A 199 -9.61 -7.27 -0.89
N MET A 200 -10.56 -6.47 -0.43
CA MET A 200 -10.42 -5.62 0.76
C MET A 200 -11.55 -5.92 1.76
N PRO A 201 -11.24 -6.27 3.03
CA PRO A 201 -9.95 -6.76 3.46
C PRO A 201 -9.62 -8.11 2.79
N GLY A 202 -8.34 -8.43 2.61
CA GLY A 202 -7.98 -9.66 1.92
C GLY A 202 -6.51 -10.02 1.97
N VAL A 203 -6.25 -11.32 1.82
CA VAL A 203 -4.91 -11.91 1.76
C VAL A 203 -4.80 -12.83 0.56
N ARG A 204 -3.64 -12.82 -0.10
CA ARG A 204 -3.29 -13.72 -1.20
C ARG A 204 -1.85 -14.17 -1.04
N THR A 205 -1.57 -15.42 -1.40
CA THR A 205 -0.22 -15.96 -1.38
C THR A 205 0.13 -16.44 -2.79
N LEU A 206 1.27 -15.98 -3.28
CA LEU A 206 1.94 -16.53 -4.46
C LEU A 206 3.01 -17.50 -3.98
N ARG A 207 2.96 -18.76 -4.43
CA ARG A 207 3.98 -19.77 -4.14
C ARG A 207 4.62 -20.23 -5.44
N LEU A 208 5.95 -20.18 -5.50
CA LEU A 208 6.76 -20.69 -6.60
C LEU A 208 7.57 -21.88 -6.12
N THR A 209 7.37 -23.03 -6.77
CA THR A 209 8.15 -24.25 -6.50
C THR A 209 8.83 -24.68 -7.78
N ARG A 210 10.12 -25.01 -7.73
CA ARG A 210 10.82 -25.58 -8.89
C ARG A 210 10.18 -26.93 -9.26
N ALA A 211 9.88 -27.12 -10.54
CA ALA A 211 9.27 -28.33 -11.07
C ALA A 211 10.31 -29.35 -11.55
#